data_AF-A0A059G9R4-F1
#
_entry.id   AF-A0A059G9R4-F1
#
_cell.length_a   1.000
_cell.length_b   1.000
_cell.length_c   1.000
_cell.angle_alpha   90.00
_cell.angle_beta   90.00
_cell.angle_gamma   90.00
#
_symmetry.space_group_name_H-M   'P 1'
#
loop_
_entity.id
_entity.type
_entity.pdbx_description
1 polymer ?
#
loop_
_entity_poly.entity_id
_entity_poly.type
_entity_poly.pdbx_seq_one_letter_code
_entity_poly.pdbx_strand_id
1 'polypeptide(L)'
;MPIRRSESFGLDVILGDPRLALIEDFFAREWASSKSGDIRGIKSSLAFAEILSKLQSYDFVLIDVSPSLGAINRAILLSSKYFVSPMSIDIFSLRAFENITEWLKDWRDDWDAALSNVKAGERNKIPELDHGNAKFLGYVTQQYLAKTDSSGHRRAVNAYEKIQSRIDSVIDECFTDQELVEPPYKIGTVPNLFSLIPMSQSSHKPVFELLGKDGVVGAHFAKVQDSKKTFGRVAKQLVKLVDND
;
A
#
# COMPACT_ATOMS: atom_id res chain seq x y z
N MET A 1 12.08 16.65 10.16
CA MET A 1 10.83 15.85 10.30
C MET A 1 10.85 15.15 11.65
N PRO A 2 9.70 14.97 12.34
CA PRO A 2 9.65 14.39 13.69
C PRO A 2 9.74 12.85 13.66
N ILE A 3 10.93 12.33 13.33
CA ILE A 3 11.18 10.89 13.31
C ILE A 3 11.29 10.35 14.75
N ARG A 4 10.74 9.15 15.00
CA ARG A 4 10.78 8.45 16.29
C ARG A 4 11.19 6.99 16.10
N ARG A 5 12.09 6.49 16.94
CA ARG A 5 12.46 5.07 16.96
C ARG A 5 11.39 4.25 17.67
N SER A 6 10.90 3.20 17.01
CA SER A 6 10.07 2.16 17.62
C SER A 6 10.94 0.96 17.96
N GLU A 7 11.41 0.89 19.21
CA GLU A 7 12.34 -0.17 19.64
C GLU A 7 11.77 -1.57 19.44
N SER A 8 10.49 -1.77 19.78
CA SER A 8 9.84 -3.08 19.67
C SER A 8 9.59 -3.53 18.23
N PHE A 9 9.41 -2.60 17.29
CA PHE A 9 9.26 -2.95 15.87
C PHE A 9 10.59 -2.87 15.10
N GLY A 10 11.64 -2.33 15.70
CA GLY A 10 12.95 -2.20 15.08
C GLY A 10 13.01 -1.20 13.92
N LEU A 11 12.10 -0.24 13.85
CA LEU A 11 11.95 0.71 12.74
C LEU A 11 11.77 2.15 13.22
N ASP A 12 11.99 3.10 12.31
CA ASP A 12 11.72 4.51 12.56
C ASP A 12 10.35 4.90 11.98
N VAL A 13 9.62 5.73 12.71
CA VAL A 13 8.25 6.15 12.36
C VAL A 13 8.17 7.65 12.28
N ILE A 14 7.51 8.15 11.24
CA ILE A 14 6.96 9.50 11.19
C ILE A 14 5.50 9.39 11.60
N LEU A 15 5.15 9.97 12.74
CA LEU A 15 3.79 9.85 13.27
C LEU A 15 2.81 10.65 12.40
N GLY A 16 1.72 9.98 12.00
CA GLY A 16 0.58 10.64 11.39
C GLY A 16 -0.18 11.52 12.39
N ASP A 17 -1.05 12.38 11.86
CA ASP A 17 -1.90 13.26 12.65
C ASP A 17 -3.30 13.27 12.04
N PRO A 18 -4.40 13.10 12.82
CA PRO A 18 -5.75 13.20 12.30
C PRO A 18 -6.04 14.51 11.55
N ARG A 19 -5.31 15.59 11.88
CA ARG A 19 -5.39 16.88 11.19
C ARG A 19 -4.88 16.83 9.75
N LEU A 20 -4.22 15.76 9.32
CA LEU A 20 -3.93 15.52 7.90
C LEU A 20 -5.23 15.45 7.06
N ALA A 21 -6.37 15.08 7.66
CA ALA A 21 -7.65 15.18 6.95
C ALA A 21 -8.02 16.62 6.57
N LEU A 22 -7.52 17.64 7.30
CA LEU A 22 -7.82 19.05 7.02
C LEU A 22 -7.03 19.60 5.83
N ILE A 23 -5.93 18.96 5.46
CA ILE A 23 -5.12 19.38 4.29
C ILE A 23 -5.59 18.71 2.99
N GLU A 24 -6.55 17.78 3.06
CA GLU A 24 -7.14 17.13 1.89
C GLU A 24 -7.72 18.16 0.90
N ASP A 25 -8.51 19.11 1.40
CA ASP A 25 -9.08 20.19 0.59
C ASP A 25 -8.01 21.10 -0.03
N PHE A 26 -6.87 21.26 0.66
CA PHE A 26 -5.74 22.01 0.13
C PHE A 26 -5.13 21.26 -1.06
N PHE A 27 -4.80 19.98 -0.90
CA PHE A 27 -4.27 19.16 -2.00
C PHE A 27 -5.24 19.09 -3.19
N ALA A 28 -6.55 18.99 -2.95
CA ALA A 28 -7.55 18.96 -4.00
C ALA A 28 -7.57 20.26 -4.83
N ARG A 29 -7.49 21.44 -4.17
CA ARG A 29 -7.44 22.73 -4.86
C ARG A 29 -6.14 22.91 -5.64
N GLU A 30 -5.00 22.55 -5.06
CA GLU A 30 -3.70 22.68 -5.73
C GLU A 30 -3.57 21.69 -6.89
N TRP A 31 -4.19 20.49 -6.80
CA TRP A 31 -4.31 19.59 -7.94
C TRP A 31 -5.17 20.18 -9.05
N ALA A 32 -6.28 20.83 -8.73
CA ALA A 32 -7.11 21.47 -9.74
C ALA A 32 -6.36 22.60 -10.47
N SER A 33 -5.54 23.40 -9.76
CA SER A 33 -4.73 24.43 -10.40
C SER A 33 -3.60 23.84 -11.25
N SER A 34 -2.97 22.74 -10.81
CA SER A 34 -1.85 22.11 -11.52
C SER A 34 -2.21 21.69 -12.94
N LYS A 35 -3.45 21.24 -13.20
CA LYS A 35 -3.94 20.88 -14.54
C LYS A 35 -3.75 21.98 -15.59
N SER A 36 -3.75 23.25 -15.17
CA SER A 36 -3.53 24.41 -16.05
C SER A 36 -2.05 24.78 -16.24
N GLY A 37 -1.12 23.94 -15.76
CA GLY A 37 0.33 24.20 -15.78
C GLY A 37 0.81 25.11 -14.64
N ASP A 38 0.00 25.32 -13.60
CA ASP A 38 0.40 26.13 -12.44
C ASP A 38 1.53 25.45 -11.65
N ILE A 39 2.70 26.08 -11.67
CA ILE A 39 3.91 25.60 -10.99
C ILE A 39 3.68 25.40 -9.49
N ARG A 40 2.85 26.25 -8.86
CA ARG A 40 2.56 26.11 -7.44
C ARG A 40 1.76 24.84 -7.17
N GLY A 41 0.69 24.61 -7.92
CA GLY A 41 -0.11 23.38 -7.83
C GLY A 41 0.72 22.11 -8.05
N ILE A 42 1.62 22.14 -9.04
CA ILE A 42 2.55 21.02 -9.32
C ILE A 42 3.47 20.78 -8.11
N LYS A 43 4.09 21.83 -7.55
CA LYS A 43 4.95 21.71 -6.37
C LYS A 43 4.21 21.16 -5.15
N SER A 44 3.00 21.65 -4.91
CA SER A 44 2.15 21.16 -3.82
C SER A 44 1.85 19.67 -3.99
N SER A 45 1.60 19.21 -5.23
CA SER A 45 1.35 17.80 -5.54
C SER A 45 2.59 16.91 -5.30
N LEU A 46 3.79 17.45 -5.43
CA LEU A 46 5.07 16.78 -5.16
C LEU A 46 5.55 16.88 -3.70
N ALA A 47 4.71 17.33 -2.77
CA ALA A 47 5.10 17.49 -1.37
C ALA A 47 5.61 16.20 -0.72
N PHE A 48 5.05 15.04 -1.08
CA PHE A 48 5.52 13.75 -0.57
C PHE A 48 6.84 13.32 -1.22
N ALA A 49 7.07 13.59 -2.51
CA ALA A 49 8.34 13.32 -3.17
C ALA A 49 9.48 14.13 -2.52
N GLU A 50 9.21 15.38 -2.13
CA GLU A 50 10.15 16.24 -1.38
C GLU A 50 10.41 15.74 0.05
N ILE A 51 9.47 15.01 0.65
CA ILE A 51 9.69 14.33 1.92
C ILE A 51 10.57 13.10 1.71
N LEU A 52 10.29 12.29 0.70
CA LEU A 52 11.02 11.06 0.40
C LEU A 52 12.47 11.33 -0.03
N SER A 53 12.73 12.44 -0.74
CA SER A 53 14.08 12.87 -1.11
C SER A 53 14.99 13.12 0.10
N LYS A 54 14.43 13.32 1.29
CA LYS A 54 15.18 13.52 2.55
C LYS A 54 15.40 12.23 3.35
N LEU A 55 14.83 11.10 2.91
CA LEU A 55 14.88 9.80 3.59
C LEU A 55 15.86 8.83 2.94
N GLN A 56 16.92 9.34 2.30
CA GLN A 56 17.91 8.53 1.56
C GLN A 56 18.72 7.56 2.43
N SER A 57 18.64 7.67 3.76
CA SER A 57 19.28 6.76 4.71
C SER A 57 18.49 5.47 4.98
N TYR A 58 17.30 5.31 4.37
CA TYR A 58 16.43 4.15 4.57
C TYR A 58 16.37 3.30 3.30
N ASP A 59 16.51 1.99 3.45
CA ASP A 59 16.37 1.04 2.33
C ASP A 59 14.92 0.95 1.84
N PHE A 60 13.97 1.04 2.78
CA PHE A 60 12.53 1.00 2.50
C PHE A 60 11.80 2.10 3.26
N VAL A 61 10.88 2.78 2.57
CA VAL A 61 9.91 3.69 3.18
C VAL A 61 8.51 3.13 2.91
N LEU A 62 7.80 2.80 3.98
CA LEU A 62 6.41 2.32 3.92
C LEU A 62 5.47 3.47 4.27
N ILE A 63 4.48 3.73 3.42
CA ILE A 63 3.47 4.76 3.63
C ILE A 63 2.12 4.05 3.83
N ASP A 64 1.59 4.11 5.05
CA ASP A 64 0.24 3.62 5.35
C ASP A 64 -0.78 4.69 4.98
N VAL A 65 -1.77 4.30 4.17
CA VAL A 65 -2.75 5.23 3.59
C VAL A 65 -4.17 4.85 3.99
N SER A 66 -5.04 5.86 4.07
CA SER A 66 -6.46 5.65 4.28
C SER A 66 -7.09 4.98 3.04
N PRO A 67 -8.28 4.36 3.13
CA PRO A 67 -8.95 3.75 1.97
C PRO A 67 -9.52 4.76 0.97
N SER A 68 -9.31 6.07 1.16
CA SER A 68 -9.86 7.09 0.26
C SER A 68 -9.15 7.10 -1.11
N LEU A 69 -9.86 7.47 -2.16
CA LEU A 69 -9.26 7.80 -3.46
C LEU A 69 -9.08 9.32 -3.60
N GLY A 70 -8.61 9.93 -2.52
CA GLY A 70 -8.50 11.38 -2.32
C GLY A 70 -7.22 12.01 -2.89
N ALA A 71 -7.11 13.32 -2.73
CA ALA A 71 -6.00 14.14 -3.20
C ALA A 71 -4.68 13.86 -2.43
N ILE A 72 -4.74 13.58 -1.12
CA ILE A 72 -3.53 13.17 -0.38
C ILE A 72 -3.01 11.83 -0.90
N ASN A 73 -3.89 10.83 -1.04
CA ASN A 73 -3.50 9.51 -1.54
C ASN A 73 -2.97 9.57 -2.97
N ARG A 74 -3.52 10.46 -3.80
CA ARG A 74 -2.96 10.76 -5.12
C ARG A 74 -1.55 11.33 -5.03
N ALA A 75 -1.30 12.32 -4.18
CA ALA A 75 0.04 12.89 -4.00
C ALA A 75 1.06 11.87 -3.46
N ILE A 76 0.61 10.97 -2.57
CA ILE A 76 1.41 9.85 -2.07
C ILE A 76 1.77 8.89 -3.20
N LEU A 77 0.80 8.42 -3.98
CA LEU A 77 1.06 7.52 -5.10
C LEU A 77 1.91 8.19 -6.18
N LEU A 78 1.66 9.44 -6.51
CA LEU A 78 2.51 10.22 -7.41
C LEU A 78 3.97 10.19 -6.95
N SER A 79 4.24 10.13 -5.66
CA SER A 79 5.59 10.13 -5.09
C SER A 79 6.14 8.72 -4.82
N SER A 80 5.36 7.66 -5.06
CA SER A 80 5.70 6.28 -4.69
C SER A 80 6.20 5.49 -5.91
N LYS A 81 7.16 4.59 -5.68
CA LYS A 81 7.59 3.62 -6.71
C LYS A 81 6.65 2.44 -6.85
N TYR A 82 6.08 2.01 -5.73
CA TYR A 82 5.28 0.80 -5.66
C TYR A 82 4.06 0.99 -4.79
N PHE A 83 3.00 0.24 -5.07
CA PHE A 83 1.89 0.08 -4.14
C PHE A 83 1.41 -1.38 -4.07
N VAL A 84 0.88 -1.74 -2.90
CA VAL A 84 0.38 -3.07 -2.56
C VAL A 84 -1.01 -2.89 -1.97
N SER A 85 -1.95 -3.76 -2.35
CA SER A 85 -3.34 -3.68 -1.87
C SER A 85 -3.69 -4.78 -0.87
N PRO A 86 -4.22 -4.47 0.33
CA PRO A 86 -4.84 -5.46 1.21
C PRO A 86 -6.24 -5.83 0.69
N MET A 87 -6.52 -7.12 0.51
CA MET A 87 -7.74 -7.56 -0.18
C MET A 87 -8.39 -8.81 0.40
N SER A 88 -9.69 -8.95 0.16
CA SER A 88 -10.41 -10.21 0.33
C SER A 88 -10.49 -10.95 -1.01
N ILE A 89 -10.77 -12.26 -1.00
CA ILE A 89 -11.05 -12.99 -2.24
C ILE A 89 -12.57 -13.12 -2.36
N ASP A 90 -13.18 -12.05 -2.86
CA ASP A 90 -14.62 -11.96 -3.10
C ASP A 90 -14.92 -11.09 -4.33
N ILE A 91 -16.20 -10.99 -4.70
CA ILE A 91 -16.64 -10.24 -5.87
C ILE A 91 -16.50 -8.72 -5.70
N PHE A 92 -16.56 -8.21 -4.47
CA PHE A 92 -16.41 -6.77 -4.20
C PHE A 92 -14.97 -6.32 -4.44
N SER A 93 -14.03 -7.22 -4.17
CA SER A 93 -12.61 -7.03 -4.39
C SER A 93 -12.28 -6.84 -5.89
N LEU A 94 -13.03 -7.46 -6.80
CA LEU A 94 -12.91 -7.20 -8.24
C LEU A 94 -13.33 -5.77 -8.61
N ARG A 95 -14.49 -5.32 -8.09
CA ARG A 95 -14.98 -3.94 -8.30
C ARG A 95 -14.03 -2.90 -7.74
N ALA A 96 -13.37 -3.21 -6.63
CA ALA A 96 -12.37 -2.33 -6.04
C ALA A 96 -11.17 -2.09 -6.99
N PHE A 97 -10.71 -3.13 -7.71
CA PHE A 97 -9.64 -2.98 -8.70
C PHE A 97 -10.06 -2.13 -9.89
N GLU A 98 -11.26 -2.36 -10.43
CA GLU A 98 -11.82 -1.54 -11.52
C GLU A 98 -11.78 -0.05 -11.11
N ASN A 99 -12.27 0.29 -9.91
CA ASN A 99 -12.30 1.65 -9.40
C ASN A 99 -10.90 2.25 -9.16
N ILE A 100 -9.98 1.49 -8.56
CA ILE A 100 -8.61 1.94 -8.32
C ILE A 100 -7.93 2.25 -9.65
N THR A 101 -8.16 1.40 -10.65
CA THR A 101 -7.53 1.52 -11.96
C THR A 101 -8.05 2.72 -12.73
N GLU A 102 -9.37 2.90 -12.81
CA GLU A 102 -9.98 4.06 -13.43
C GLU A 102 -9.46 5.35 -12.77
N TRP A 103 -9.46 5.38 -11.44
CA TRP A 103 -8.90 6.50 -10.69
C TRP A 103 -7.42 6.73 -10.98
N LEU A 104 -6.60 5.66 -11.07
CA LEU A 104 -5.17 5.74 -11.40
C LEU A 104 -4.92 6.31 -12.79
N LYS A 105 -5.71 5.87 -13.77
CA LYS A 105 -5.63 6.36 -15.15
C LYS A 105 -5.99 7.83 -15.23
N ASP A 106 -7.12 8.22 -14.65
CA ASP A 106 -7.59 9.60 -14.66
C ASP A 106 -6.56 10.58 -14.09
N TRP A 107 -5.93 10.24 -12.96
CA TRP A 107 -4.97 11.16 -12.37
C TRP A 107 -3.62 11.18 -13.09
N ARG A 108 -3.22 10.09 -13.74
CA ARG A 108 -2.03 10.07 -14.60
C ARG A 108 -2.22 10.97 -15.82
N ASP A 109 -3.36 10.86 -16.49
CA ASP A 109 -3.71 11.73 -17.61
C ASP A 109 -3.75 13.22 -17.18
N ASP A 110 -4.35 13.50 -16.02
CA ASP A 110 -4.34 14.84 -15.40
C ASP A 110 -2.91 15.34 -15.13
N TRP A 111 -2.02 14.46 -14.67
CA TRP A 111 -0.64 14.79 -14.32
C TRP A 111 0.20 15.10 -15.57
N ASP A 112 0.08 14.27 -16.60
CA ASP A 112 0.76 14.48 -17.88
C ASP A 112 0.26 15.77 -18.56
N ALA A 113 -1.04 16.04 -18.46
CA ALA A 113 -1.62 17.32 -18.88
C ALA A 113 -1.04 18.50 -18.07
N ALA A 114 -0.93 18.37 -16.75
CA ALA A 114 -0.34 19.40 -15.89
C ALA A 114 1.09 19.73 -16.31
N LEU A 115 1.93 18.72 -16.54
CA LEU A 115 3.33 18.90 -16.96
C LEU A 115 3.45 19.47 -18.38
N SER A 116 2.60 19.04 -19.31
CA SER A 116 2.61 19.53 -20.69
C SER A 116 2.15 20.99 -20.82
N ASN A 117 1.21 21.42 -19.97
CA ASN A 117 0.68 22.79 -19.93
C ASN A 117 1.64 23.80 -19.28
N VAL A 118 2.74 23.36 -18.68
CA VAL A 118 3.74 24.26 -18.10
C VAL A 118 4.40 25.10 -19.20
N LYS A 119 4.41 26.42 -19.00
CA LYS A 119 5.03 27.38 -19.92
C LYS A 119 6.51 27.02 -20.16
N ALA A 120 6.94 27.10 -21.42
CA ALA A 120 8.27 26.64 -21.85
C ALA A 120 9.44 27.21 -21.02
N GLY A 121 9.34 28.46 -20.54
CA GLY A 121 10.36 29.10 -19.69
C GLY A 121 10.26 28.84 -18.19
N GLU A 122 9.32 28.00 -17.75
CA GLU A 122 9.06 27.75 -16.32
C GLU A 122 9.28 26.30 -15.89
N ARG A 123 9.59 25.39 -16.82
CA ARG A 123 9.82 23.96 -16.52
C ARG A 123 10.95 23.76 -15.51
N ASN A 124 12.00 24.58 -15.58
CA ASN A 124 13.11 24.58 -14.63
C ASN A 124 12.71 24.96 -13.19
N LYS A 125 11.48 25.44 -12.97
CA LYS A 125 10.95 25.74 -11.63
C LYS A 125 10.33 24.51 -10.98
N ILE A 126 10.08 23.43 -11.72
CA ILE A 126 9.57 22.15 -11.18
C ILE A 126 10.74 21.42 -10.53
N PRO A 127 10.61 20.94 -9.28
CA PRO A 127 11.66 20.16 -8.63
C PRO A 127 11.97 18.88 -9.41
N GLU A 128 13.27 18.57 -9.56
CA GLU A 128 13.74 17.28 -10.05
C GLU A 128 13.61 16.25 -8.93
N LEU A 129 12.44 15.63 -8.82
CA LEU A 129 12.12 14.58 -7.84
C LEU A 129 11.63 13.34 -8.59
N ASP A 130 11.85 12.15 -8.04
CA ASP A 130 11.25 10.92 -8.57
C ASP A 130 9.73 10.95 -8.32
N HIS A 131 8.94 10.80 -9.39
CA HIS A 131 7.48 10.86 -9.34
C HIS A 131 6.83 10.21 -10.57
N GLY A 132 5.54 9.87 -10.46
CA GLY A 132 4.72 9.35 -11.56
C GLY A 132 4.87 7.84 -11.82
N ASN A 133 5.75 7.16 -11.07
CA ASN A 133 6.22 5.81 -11.39
C ASN A 133 5.58 4.70 -10.56
N ALA A 134 4.43 4.94 -9.91
CA ALA A 134 3.83 3.96 -9.01
C ALA A 134 3.38 2.69 -9.76
N LYS A 135 4.10 1.58 -9.54
CA LYS A 135 3.80 0.25 -10.09
C LYS A 135 3.02 -0.60 -9.09
N PHE A 136 2.07 -1.38 -9.59
CA PHE A 136 1.34 -2.34 -8.75
C PHE A 136 2.19 -3.59 -8.51
N LEU A 137 2.54 -3.87 -7.25
CA LEU A 137 3.32 -5.06 -6.88
C LEU A 137 2.47 -6.30 -6.59
N GLY A 138 1.15 -6.12 -6.40
CA GLY A 138 0.25 -7.20 -6.05
C GLY A 138 -0.54 -6.95 -4.78
N TYR A 139 -1.20 -8.01 -4.31
CA TYR A 139 -2.12 -7.94 -3.17
C TYR A 139 -1.82 -8.96 -2.08
N VAL A 140 -2.14 -8.57 -0.84
CA VAL A 140 -2.09 -9.46 0.34
C VAL A 140 -3.51 -9.78 0.76
N THR A 141 -3.84 -11.07 0.77
CA THR A 141 -5.18 -11.51 1.17
C THR A 141 -5.35 -11.48 2.68
N GLN A 142 -6.45 -10.91 3.16
CA GLN A 142 -6.79 -10.83 4.58
C GLN A 142 -7.98 -11.72 4.94
N GLN A 143 -8.17 -11.94 6.24
CA GLN A 143 -9.36 -12.57 6.82
C GLN A 143 -9.67 -14.00 6.32
N TYR A 144 -8.69 -14.69 5.75
CA TYR A 144 -8.89 -16.07 5.31
C TYR A 144 -9.15 -17.00 6.50
N LEU A 145 -10.41 -17.43 6.65
CA LEU A 145 -10.79 -18.53 7.53
C LEU A 145 -10.37 -19.84 6.86
N ALA A 146 -9.15 -20.29 7.17
CA ALA A 146 -8.70 -21.61 6.75
C ALA A 146 -9.62 -22.68 7.37
N LYS A 147 -10.53 -23.24 6.57
CA LYS A 147 -11.27 -24.46 6.96
C LYS A 147 -10.41 -25.66 6.59
N THR A 148 -9.89 -26.32 7.61
CA THR A 148 -9.25 -27.62 7.48
C THR A 148 -10.35 -28.70 7.46
N ASP A 149 -10.25 -29.66 6.55
CA ASP A 149 -11.10 -30.84 6.61
C ASP A 149 -10.70 -31.78 7.77
N SER A 150 -11.51 -32.81 7.98
CA SER A 150 -11.29 -33.86 8.99
C SER A 150 -10.00 -34.67 8.80
N SER A 151 -9.27 -34.47 7.69
CA SER A 151 -7.98 -35.09 7.39
C SER A 151 -6.79 -34.13 7.50
N GLY A 152 -7.02 -32.88 7.91
CA GLY A 152 -5.96 -31.87 8.02
C GLY A 152 -5.61 -31.14 6.72
N HIS A 153 -6.34 -31.39 5.63
CA HIS A 153 -6.15 -30.68 4.36
C HIS A 153 -7.03 -29.42 4.30
N ARG A 154 -6.48 -28.31 3.81
CA ARG A 154 -7.23 -27.06 3.63
C ARG A 154 -8.29 -27.26 2.56
N ARG A 155 -9.58 -27.27 2.94
CA ARG A 155 -10.72 -27.44 2.03
C ARG A 155 -11.12 -26.09 1.46
N ALA A 156 -10.38 -25.60 0.47
CA ALA A 156 -10.68 -24.37 -0.24
C ALA A 156 -10.24 -24.47 -1.70
N VAL A 157 -10.74 -25.47 -2.44
CA VAL A 157 -9.97 -25.91 -3.62
C VAL A 157 -10.48 -25.32 -4.94
N ASN A 158 -11.79 -25.23 -5.24
CA ASN A 158 -12.18 -24.84 -6.60
C ASN A 158 -12.77 -23.42 -6.76
N ALA A 159 -13.62 -22.95 -5.84
CA ALA A 159 -14.27 -21.64 -5.98
C ALA A 159 -13.30 -20.48 -5.73
N TYR A 160 -12.39 -20.65 -4.77
CA TYR A 160 -11.39 -19.65 -4.42
C TYR A 160 -10.35 -19.47 -5.51
N GLU A 161 -9.84 -20.57 -6.08
CA GLU A 161 -8.91 -20.54 -7.21
C GLU A 161 -9.53 -19.87 -8.44
N LYS A 162 -10.82 -20.14 -8.74
CA LYS A 162 -11.54 -19.46 -9.83
C LYS A 162 -11.71 -17.96 -9.62
N ILE A 163 -11.98 -17.51 -8.39
CA ILE A 163 -12.07 -16.08 -8.10
C ILE A 163 -10.67 -15.45 -8.17
N GLN A 164 -9.65 -16.13 -7.66
CA GLN A 164 -8.28 -15.66 -7.74
C GLN A 164 -7.80 -15.50 -9.19
N SER A 165 -8.04 -16.49 -10.05
CA SER A 165 -7.69 -16.37 -11.48
C SER A 165 -8.42 -15.22 -12.15
N ARG A 166 -9.69 -14.97 -11.75
CA ARG A 166 -10.47 -13.83 -12.25
C ARG A 166 -9.92 -12.49 -11.75
N ILE A 167 -9.43 -12.44 -10.51
CA ILE A 167 -8.75 -11.25 -9.96
C ILE A 167 -7.48 -10.98 -10.78
N ASP A 168 -6.68 -12.02 -11.04
CA ASP A 168 -5.45 -11.86 -11.80
C ASP A 168 -5.74 -11.37 -13.24
N SER A 169 -6.76 -11.92 -13.92
CA SER A 169 -7.19 -11.40 -15.23
C SER A 169 -7.69 -9.96 -15.20
N VAL A 170 -8.43 -9.55 -14.16
CA VAL A 170 -8.87 -8.15 -14.02
C VAL A 170 -7.68 -7.23 -13.80
N ILE A 171 -6.65 -7.65 -13.05
CA ILE A 171 -5.42 -6.89 -12.87
C ILE A 171 -4.71 -6.72 -14.23
N ASP A 172 -4.57 -7.79 -15.01
CA ASP A 172 -3.96 -7.73 -16.35
C ASP A 172 -4.69 -6.71 -17.26
N GLU A 173 -6.03 -6.75 -17.26
CA GLU A 173 -6.88 -5.84 -18.05
C GLU A 173 -6.83 -4.39 -17.55
N CYS A 174 -6.64 -4.20 -16.25
CA CYS A 174 -6.63 -2.89 -15.62
C CYS A 174 -5.31 -2.14 -15.84
N PHE A 175 -4.19 -2.84 -15.73
CA PHE A 175 -2.86 -2.22 -15.67
C PHE A 175 -2.07 -2.42 -16.98
N THR A 176 -2.74 -2.40 -18.13
CA THR A 176 -2.13 -2.66 -19.45
C THR A 176 -0.99 -1.71 -19.82
N ASP A 177 -1.03 -0.47 -19.29
CA ASP A 177 -0.05 0.58 -19.58
C ASP A 177 1.10 0.59 -18.54
N GLN A 178 1.22 -0.46 -17.73
CA GLN A 178 2.27 -0.62 -16.73
C GLN A 178 3.02 -1.93 -16.96
N GLU A 179 4.32 -1.91 -16.71
CA GLU A 179 5.10 -3.14 -16.56
C GLU A 179 4.72 -3.79 -15.23
N LEU A 180 3.91 -4.83 -15.31
CA LEU A 180 3.48 -5.63 -14.17
C LEU A 180 4.48 -6.74 -13.88
N VAL A 181 4.55 -7.13 -12.62
CA VAL A 181 5.22 -8.37 -12.20
C VAL A 181 4.47 -9.59 -12.76
N GLU A 182 5.16 -10.71 -13.02
CA GLU A 182 4.48 -11.91 -13.53
C GLU A 182 3.44 -12.45 -12.53
N PRO A 183 2.23 -12.84 -12.97
CA PRO A 183 1.22 -13.44 -12.12
C PRO A 183 1.69 -14.80 -11.56
N PRO A 184 1.17 -15.22 -10.39
CA PRO A 184 0.04 -14.64 -9.66
C PRO A 184 0.41 -13.39 -8.86
N TYR A 185 -0.47 -12.38 -8.87
CA TYR A 185 -0.30 -11.12 -8.14
C TYR A 185 -0.51 -11.24 -6.62
N LYS A 186 -0.93 -12.42 -6.15
CA LYS A 186 -1.09 -12.69 -4.71
C LYS A 186 0.27 -12.87 -4.04
N ILE A 187 0.68 -11.88 -3.27
CA ILE A 187 1.92 -11.90 -2.48
C ILE A 187 1.83 -12.89 -1.32
N GLY A 188 0.65 -13.00 -0.72
CA GLY A 188 0.41 -13.97 0.35
C GLY A 188 -0.93 -13.81 1.04
N THR A 189 -1.05 -14.49 2.19
CA THR A 189 -2.28 -14.53 2.99
C THR A 189 -1.96 -14.29 4.45
N VAL A 190 -2.59 -13.29 5.04
CA VAL A 190 -2.60 -13.05 6.47
C VAL A 190 -3.92 -13.59 7.04
N PRO A 191 -3.89 -14.61 7.91
CA PRO A 191 -5.08 -15.15 8.53
C PRO A 191 -5.68 -14.14 9.51
N ASN A 192 -6.93 -14.37 9.91
CA ASN A 192 -7.51 -13.58 11.00
C ASN A 192 -6.76 -13.84 12.32
N LEU A 193 -6.14 -12.79 12.86
CA LEU A 193 -5.37 -12.83 14.11
C LEU A 193 -6.23 -12.48 15.35
N PHE A 194 -7.50 -12.09 15.15
CA PHE A 194 -8.49 -11.83 16.19
C PHE A 194 -7.95 -10.90 17.28
N SER A 195 -8.05 -11.31 18.55
CA SER A 195 -7.61 -10.56 19.74
C SER A 195 -6.11 -10.25 19.77
N LEU A 196 -5.28 -10.92 18.96
CA LEU A 196 -3.85 -10.62 18.91
C LEU A 196 -3.55 -9.23 18.32
N ILE A 197 -4.42 -8.71 17.45
CA ILE A 197 -4.26 -7.36 16.87
C ILE A 197 -4.39 -6.28 17.96
N PRO A 198 -5.51 -6.18 18.71
CA PRO A 198 -5.61 -5.18 19.77
C PRO A 198 -4.59 -5.38 20.90
N MET A 199 -4.15 -6.61 21.18
CA MET A 199 -3.05 -6.88 22.12
C MET A 199 -1.73 -6.27 21.61
N SER A 200 -1.39 -6.50 20.34
CA SER A 200 -0.21 -5.92 19.68
C SER A 200 -0.21 -4.39 19.71
N GLN A 201 -1.36 -3.78 19.42
CA GLN A 201 -1.54 -2.33 19.49
C GLN A 201 -1.35 -1.78 20.91
N SER A 202 -1.99 -2.41 21.91
CA SER A 202 -1.91 -1.96 23.31
C SER A 202 -0.52 -2.14 23.91
N SER A 203 0.16 -3.22 23.55
CA SER A 203 1.53 -3.51 24.00
C SER A 203 2.62 -2.84 23.18
N HIS A 204 2.27 -2.16 22.08
CA HIS A 204 3.20 -1.52 21.14
C HIS A 204 4.30 -2.47 20.62
N LYS A 205 3.93 -3.72 20.30
CA LYS A 205 4.88 -4.76 19.83
C LYS A 205 4.32 -5.55 18.65
N PRO A 206 5.17 -6.11 17.79
CA PRO A 206 4.71 -7.03 16.75
C PRO A 206 3.95 -8.23 17.33
N VAL A 207 2.94 -8.73 16.61
CA VAL A 207 2.12 -9.87 17.05
C VAL A 207 2.98 -11.10 17.43
N PHE A 208 4.06 -11.35 16.70
CA PHE A 208 4.97 -12.48 16.95
C PHE A 208 5.87 -12.31 18.18
N GLU A 209 5.86 -11.15 18.83
CA GLU A 209 6.60 -10.88 20.07
C GLU A 209 5.70 -10.79 21.30
N LEU A 210 4.39 -10.98 21.14
CA LEU A 210 3.45 -10.97 22.25
C LEU A 210 3.72 -12.13 23.23
N LEU A 211 3.71 -11.82 24.51
CA LEU A 211 3.94 -12.76 25.61
C LEU A 211 2.69 -12.93 26.47
N GLY A 212 2.72 -13.87 27.42
CA GLY A 212 1.60 -14.07 28.36
C GLY A 212 1.25 -12.80 29.16
N LYS A 213 2.25 -11.97 29.49
CA LYS A 213 2.04 -10.67 30.17
C LYS A 213 1.31 -9.64 29.31
N ASP A 214 1.25 -9.85 28.00
CA ASP A 214 0.52 -9.01 27.04
C ASP A 214 -0.92 -9.51 26.81
N GLY A 215 -1.38 -10.51 27.59
CA GLY A 215 -2.75 -11.05 27.53
C GLY A 215 -2.92 -12.29 26.64
N VAL A 216 -1.84 -12.84 26.11
CA VAL A 216 -1.89 -14.08 25.29
C VAL A 216 -2.20 -15.28 26.20
N VAL A 217 -3.26 -16.03 25.85
CA VAL A 217 -3.72 -17.20 26.62
C VAL A 217 -4.01 -18.41 25.74
N GLY A 218 -3.78 -19.61 26.28
CA GLY A 218 -4.17 -20.88 25.67
C GLY A 218 -3.69 -21.05 24.23
N ALA A 219 -4.62 -21.38 23.33
CA ALA A 219 -4.33 -21.63 21.91
C ALA A 219 -3.78 -20.40 21.15
N HIS A 220 -3.83 -19.19 21.71
CA HIS A 220 -3.28 -18.00 21.07
C HIS A 220 -1.74 -18.03 20.95
N PHE A 221 -1.03 -18.76 21.82
CA PHE A 221 0.43 -18.90 21.70
C PHE A 221 0.86 -19.54 20.37
N ALA A 222 0.11 -20.53 19.89
CA ALA A 222 0.39 -21.13 18.59
C ALA A 222 0.23 -20.10 17.46
N LYS A 223 -0.84 -19.29 17.50
CA LYS A 223 -1.07 -18.21 16.52
C LYS A 223 0.00 -17.13 16.54
N VAL A 224 0.52 -16.76 17.72
CA VAL A 224 1.68 -15.85 17.86
C VAL A 224 2.89 -16.42 17.13
N GLN A 225 3.24 -17.68 17.37
CA GLN A 225 4.37 -18.34 16.68
C GLN A 225 4.17 -18.44 15.16
N ASP A 226 2.95 -18.78 14.73
CA ASP A 226 2.62 -18.89 13.30
C ASP A 226 2.58 -17.53 12.58
N SER A 227 2.30 -16.45 13.30
CA SER A 227 2.31 -15.09 12.74
C SER A 227 3.70 -14.70 12.23
N LYS A 228 4.78 -15.10 12.93
CA LYS A 228 6.16 -14.86 12.49
C LYS A 228 6.45 -15.49 11.14
N LYS A 229 6.01 -16.74 10.95
CA LYS A 229 6.18 -17.47 9.68
C LYS A 229 5.34 -16.83 8.58
N THR A 230 4.12 -16.43 8.90
CA THR A 230 3.19 -15.81 7.95
C THR A 230 3.74 -14.47 7.45
N PHE A 231 4.05 -13.55 8.36
CA PHE A 231 4.59 -12.24 8.00
C PHE A 231 5.95 -12.35 7.33
N GLY A 232 6.82 -13.24 7.83
CA GLY A 232 8.11 -13.49 7.20
C GLY A 232 8.01 -14.00 5.76
N ARG A 233 6.98 -14.78 5.42
CA ARG A 233 6.74 -15.21 4.02
C ARG A 233 6.31 -14.04 3.14
N VAL A 234 5.35 -13.24 3.62
CA VAL A 234 4.85 -12.06 2.89
C VAL A 234 5.98 -11.04 2.68
N ALA A 235 6.75 -10.73 3.73
CA ALA A 235 7.87 -9.81 3.67
C ALA A 235 8.96 -10.27 2.69
N LYS A 236 9.34 -11.56 2.73
CA LYS A 236 10.31 -12.12 1.77
C LYS A 236 9.83 -12.01 0.33
N GLN A 237 8.54 -12.24 0.10
CA GLN A 237 7.98 -12.12 -1.24
C GLN A 237 7.96 -10.66 -1.71
N LEU A 238 7.59 -9.71 -0.84
CA LEU A 238 7.64 -8.29 -1.13
C LEU A 238 9.06 -7.83 -1.50
N VAL A 239 10.06 -8.19 -0.70
CA VAL A 239 11.46 -7.85 -0.96
C VAL A 239 11.92 -8.42 -2.30
N LYS A 240 11.60 -9.69 -2.58
CA LYS A 240 11.94 -10.31 -3.88
C LYS A 240 11.33 -9.56 -5.07
N LEU A 241 10.10 -9.07 -4.94
CA LEU A 241 9.44 -8.32 -6.03
C LEU A 241 10.08 -6.95 -6.22
N VAL A 242 10.49 -6.28 -5.13
CA VAL A 242 11.17 -4.98 -5.20
C VAL A 242 12.59 -5.10 -5.75
N ASP A 243 13.33 -6.16 -5.40
CA ASP A 243 14.72 -6.36 -5.82
C ASP A 243 14.86 -6.82 -7.29
N ASN A 244 13.77 -7.28 -7.91
CA ASN A 244 13.73 -7.81 -9.26
C ASN A 244 13.30 -6.77 -10.32
N ASP A 245 12.90 -5.56 -9.91
CA ASP A 245 12.55 -4.42 -10.77
C ASP A 245 13.74 -3.45 -10.89
#